data_AF-A0A1B9DTS7-F1
#
_entry.id   AF-A0A1B9DTS7-F1
#
_cell.length_a   1.000
_cell.length_b   1.000
_cell.length_c   1.000
_cell.angle_alpha   90.00
_cell.angle_beta   90.00
_cell.angle_gamma   90.00
#
_symmetry.space_group_name_H-M   'P 1'
#
loop_
_entity.id
_entity.type
_entity.pdbx_description
1 polymer ?
#
loop_
_entity_poly.entity_id
_entity_poly.type
_entity_poly.pdbx_seq_one_letter_code
_entity_poly.pdbx_strand_id
1 'polypeptide(L)'
;MFSGHNIGWLRLEKNDVGNKSDLLLVSEIKTRLLFPIRIFSKETSTYENGKLIYSSQFRKTNGKTNLNKEIRFVENEYEIVENDKKTKLSCPKIDSNLLSLFFQEPKNSKEVYCDNQQSFIKVSKADDGGYQMKFPNGNYNCYYYKEGICVKVKMQHKFYIAEIIIKY
;
A
#
# COMPACT_ATOMS: atom_id res chain seq x y z
N MET A 1 21.86 19.37 2.32
CA MET A 1 22.41 18.05 1.94
C MET A 1 21.81 17.02 2.90
N PHE A 2 20.73 16.34 2.52
CA PHE A 2 20.08 15.35 3.39
C PHE A 2 20.83 14.03 3.25
N SER A 3 21.68 13.70 4.21
CA SER A 3 22.31 12.38 4.34
C SER A 3 21.22 11.36 4.63
N GLY A 4 20.73 10.67 3.60
CA GLY A 4 19.73 9.61 3.75
C GLY A 4 20.38 8.36 4.32
N HIS A 5 20.32 8.18 5.64
CA HIS A 5 20.67 6.90 6.25
C HIS A 5 19.62 5.85 5.86
N ASN A 6 20.04 4.64 5.54
CA ASN A 6 19.11 3.52 5.42
C ASN A 6 18.48 3.28 6.80
N ILE A 7 17.17 3.47 6.88
CA ILE A 7 16.39 3.36 8.12
C ILE A 7 15.54 2.09 8.17
N GLY A 8 15.68 1.16 7.24
CA GLY A 8 14.78 0.01 7.20
C GLY A 8 14.88 -0.86 5.96
N TRP A 9 14.03 -1.87 5.94
CA TRP A 9 13.94 -2.80 4.84
C TRP A 9 12.48 -3.07 4.48
N LEU A 10 12.29 -3.55 3.26
CA LEU A 10 11.01 -3.96 2.72
C LEU A 10 11.26 -5.21 1.86
N ARG A 11 10.38 -6.19 2.02
CA ARG A 11 10.33 -7.44 1.28
C ARG A 11 9.00 -7.50 0.55
N LEU A 12 9.07 -7.78 -0.74
CA LEU A 12 7.92 -7.90 -1.62
C LEU A 12 7.89 -9.31 -2.18
N GLU A 13 6.70 -9.91 -2.20
CA GLU A 13 6.46 -11.20 -2.83
C GLU A 13 5.18 -11.13 -3.66
N LYS A 14 5.24 -11.79 -4.81
CA LYS A 14 4.11 -12.04 -5.68
C LYS A 14 4.13 -13.52 -6.06
N ASN A 15 3.02 -14.19 -5.86
CA ASN A 15 2.82 -15.58 -6.28
C ASN A 15 1.57 -15.67 -7.15
N ASP A 16 1.74 -16.06 -8.41
CA ASP A 16 0.65 -16.21 -9.36
C ASP A 16 0.40 -17.70 -9.62
N VAL A 17 -0.83 -18.15 -9.41
CA VAL A 17 -1.26 -19.53 -9.67
C VAL A 17 -2.60 -19.50 -10.40
N GLY A 18 -2.58 -19.86 -11.69
CA GLY A 18 -3.76 -19.78 -12.54
C GLY A 18 -4.29 -18.35 -12.65
N ASN A 19 -5.54 -18.14 -12.24
CA ASN A 19 -6.21 -16.83 -12.20
C ASN A 19 -6.07 -16.11 -10.85
N LYS A 20 -5.30 -16.67 -9.92
CA LYS A 20 -5.08 -16.14 -8.58
C LYS A 20 -3.71 -15.47 -8.46
N SER A 21 -3.67 -14.30 -7.84
CA SER A 21 -2.44 -13.57 -7.50
C SER A 21 -2.42 -13.24 -6.02
N ASP A 22 -1.43 -13.75 -5.31
CA ASP A 22 -1.16 -13.45 -3.91
C ASP A 22 0.01 -12.47 -3.79
N LEU A 23 -0.23 -11.31 -3.20
CA LEU A 23 0.74 -10.25 -2.97
C LEU A 23 1.05 -10.13 -1.49
N LEU A 24 2.32 -9.88 -1.16
CA LEU A 24 2.79 -9.67 0.19
C LEU A 24 3.81 -8.53 0.23
N LEU A 25 3.66 -7.66 1.22
CA LEU A 25 4.66 -6.69 1.65
C LEU A 25 4.93 -6.91 3.13
N VAL A 26 6.20 -7.05 3.49
CA VAL A 26 6.66 -6.99 4.88
C VAL A 26 7.73 -5.92 4.97
N SER A 27 7.65 -5.05 5.96
CA SER A 27 8.64 -4.01 6.16
C SER A 27 8.90 -3.73 7.63
N GLU A 28 10.12 -3.28 7.89
CA GLU A 28 10.50 -2.73 9.18
C GLU A 28 11.32 -1.47 8.99
N ILE A 29 10.89 -0.40 9.65
CA ILE A 29 11.58 0.89 9.69
C ILE A 29 12.01 1.15 11.14
N LYS A 30 13.28 1.47 11.32
CA LYS A 30 13.89 1.90 12.59
C LYS A 30 14.55 3.26 12.34
N THR A 31 13.95 4.29 12.90
CA THR A 31 14.46 5.65 12.78
C THR A 31 14.40 6.37 14.13
N ARG A 32 15.09 7.50 14.21
CA ARG A 32 15.03 8.41 15.34
C ARG A 32 14.75 9.81 14.80
N LEU A 33 13.52 10.26 15.00
CA LEU A 33 13.16 11.68 14.84
C LEU A 33 13.45 12.36 16.20
N LEU A 34 12.42 12.80 16.91
CA LEU A 34 12.56 13.27 18.30
C LEU A 34 12.78 12.11 19.29
N PHE A 35 12.16 10.95 19.03
CA PHE A 35 12.28 9.73 19.83
C PHE A 35 12.54 8.51 18.92
N PRO A 36 13.07 7.40 19.46
CA PRO A 36 13.20 6.15 18.70
C PRO A 36 11.82 5.62 18.26
N ILE A 37 11.71 5.33 16.97
CA ILE A 37 10.50 4.81 16.34
C ILE A 37 10.87 3.55 15.58
N ARG A 38 10.19 2.45 15.91
CA ARG A 38 10.21 1.18 15.17
C ARG A 38 8.82 0.91 14.62
N ILE A 39 8.69 0.92 13.30
CA ILE A 39 7.44 0.61 12.60
C ILE A 39 7.62 -0.75 11.92
N PHE A 40 6.71 -1.67 12.21
CA PHE A 40 6.58 -2.93 11.49
C PHE A 40 5.28 -2.89 10.71
N SER A 41 5.30 -3.21 9.42
CA SER A 41 4.10 -3.36 8.60
C SER A 41 4.10 -4.68 7.86
N LYS A 42 2.92 -5.31 7.79
CA LYS A 42 2.64 -6.47 6.95
C LYS A 42 1.34 -6.21 6.20
N GLU A 43 1.38 -6.34 4.88
CA GLU A 43 0.21 -6.17 4.02
C GLU A 43 0.11 -7.35 3.08
N THR A 44 -1.12 -7.84 2.85
CA THR A 44 -1.39 -8.89 1.86
C THR A 44 -2.54 -8.49 0.98
N SER A 45 -2.54 -8.97 -0.26
CA SER A 45 -3.69 -8.82 -1.16
C SER A 45 -3.79 -10.03 -2.06
N THR A 46 -4.95 -10.64 -2.07
CA THR A 46 -5.26 -11.78 -2.92
C THR A 46 -6.29 -11.35 -3.94
N TYR A 47 -5.93 -11.55 -5.20
CA TYR A 47 -6.80 -11.33 -6.34
C TYR A 47 -7.17 -12.66 -6.97
N GLU A 48 -8.40 -12.76 -7.44
CA GLU A 48 -8.87 -13.86 -8.28
C GLU A 48 -9.65 -13.25 -9.45
N ASN A 49 -9.32 -13.66 -10.68
CA ASN A 49 -9.90 -13.07 -11.90
C ASN A 49 -9.80 -11.53 -11.95
N GLY A 50 -8.71 -10.97 -11.42
CA GLY A 50 -8.51 -9.51 -11.37
C GLY A 50 -9.49 -8.76 -10.45
N LYS A 51 -10.14 -9.46 -9.51
CA LYS A 51 -10.94 -8.88 -8.42
C LYS A 51 -10.26 -9.21 -7.09
N LEU A 52 -10.14 -8.23 -6.20
CA LEU A 52 -9.68 -8.42 -4.83
C LEU A 52 -10.70 -9.31 -4.11
N ILE A 53 -10.25 -10.45 -3.58
CA ILE A 53 -11.05 -11.35 -2.75
C ILE A 53 -10.67 -11.26 -1.27
N TYR A 54 -9.43 -10.87 -0.99
CA TYR A 54 -8.93 -10.65 0.37
C TYR A 54 -7.83 -9.59 0.39
N SER A 55 -7.83 -8.72 1.40
CA SER A 55 -6.64 -7.95 1.79
C SER A 55 -6.50 -7.86 3.30
N SER A 56 -5.27 -7.68 3.76
CA SER A 56 -5.00 -7.37 5.16
C SER A 56 -3.95 -6.29 5.28
N GLN A 57 -4.09 -5.44 6.29
CA GLN A 57 -3.11 -4.43 6.68
C GLN A 57 -2.88 -4.50 8.17
N PHE A 58 -1.64 -4.76 8.53
CA PHE A 58 -1.19 -4.84 9.91
C PHE A 58 -0.02 -3.89 10.13
N ARG A 59 -0.11 -3.03 11.16
CA ARG A 59 0.95 -2.10 11.53
C ARG A 59 1.14 -2.01 13.03
N LYS A 60 2.39 -2.14 13.47
CA LYS A 60 2.83 -1.83 14.83
C LYS A 60 3.81 -0.67 14.83
N THR A 61 3.69 0.23 15.80
CA THR A 61 4.69 1.26 16.11
C THR A 61 5.12 1.09 17.55
N ASN A 62 6.41 0.90 17.79
CA ASN A 62 6.99 0.65 19.11
C ASN A 62 6.26 -0.48 19.87
N GLY A 63 5.92 -1.56 19.15
CA GLY A 63 5.23 -2.73 19.71
C GLY A 63 3.71 -2.61 19.83
N LYS A 64 3.15 -1.40 19.81
CA LYS A 64 1.71 -1.16 19.87
C LYS A 64 1.07 -1.30 18.49
N THR A 65 0.00 -2.09 18.39
CA THR A 65 -0.80 -2.21 17.17
C THR A 65 -1.55 -0.89 16.91
N ASN A 66 -1.33 -0.31 15.73
CA ASN A 66 -2.00 0.93 15.30
C ASN A 66 -2.98 0.69 14.15
N LEU A 67 -2.81 -0.41 13.41
CA LEU A 67 -3.69 -0.83 12.34
C LEU A 67 -3.76 -2.35 12.32
N ASN A 68 -4.96 -2.88 12.30
CA ASN A 68 -5.24 -4.29 12.03
C ASN A 68 -6.59 -4.35 11.33
N LYS A 69 -6.55 -4.41 10.00
CA LYS A 69 -7.73 -4.29 9.14
C LYS A 69 -7.68 -5.35 8.06
N GLU A 70 -8.82 -5.94 7.79
CA GLU A 70 -9.00 -6.88 6.69
C GLU A 70 -10.17 -6.47 5.82
N ILE A 71 -10.09 -6.82 4.55
CA ILE A 71 -11.20 -6.72 3.59
C ILE A 71 -11.40 -8.09 2.97
N ARG A 72 -12.65 -8.54 2.91
CA ARG A 72 -13.02 -9.85 2.37
C ARG A 72 -14.16 -9.67 1.38
N PHE A 73 -14.10 -10.37 0.25
CA PHE A 73 -15.24 -10.45 -0.67
C PHE A 73 -16.07 -11.68 -0.30
N VAL A 74 -17.28 -11.47 0.22
CA VAL A 74 -18.18 -12.52 0.72
C VAL A 74 -19.59 -12.23 0.19
N GLU A 75 -20.27 -13.24 -0.34
CA GLU A 75 -21.66 -13.12 -0.81
C GLU A 75 -21.91 -11.93 -1.78
N ASN A 76 -20.96 -11.68 -2.69
CA ASN A 76 -20.97 -10.56 -3.65
C ASN A 76 -20.79 -9.15 -3.07
N GLU A 77 -20.41 -9.03 -1.81
CA GLU A 77 -20.13 -7.74 -1.16
C GLU A 77 -18.75 -7.75 -0.51
N TYR A 78 -18.21 -6.55 -0.28
CA TYR A 78 -17.00 -6.39 0.50
C TYR A 78 -17.34 -6.20 1.98
N GLU A 79 -16.77 -7.02 2.84
CA GLU A 79 -16.78 -6.87 4.29
C GLU A 79 -15.42 -6.34 4.77
N ILE A 80 -15.44 -5.32 5.61
CA ILE A 80 -14.27 -4.83 6.33
C ILE A 80 -14.33 -5.38 7.75
N VAL A 81 -13.22 -5.92 8.24
CA VAL A 81 -13.06 -6.35 9.62
C VAL A 81 -11.98 -5.51 10.28
N GLU A 82 -12.34 -4.78 11.35
CA GLU A 82 -11.41 -3.97 12.13
C GLU A 82 -11.82 -3.99 13.61
N ASN A 83 -10.91 -4.41 14.49
CA ASN A 83 -11.16 -4.56 15.94
C ASN A 83 -12.44 -5.38 16.23
N ASP A 84 -12.58 -6.54 15.58
CA ASP A 84 -13.72 -7.46 15.67
C ASP A 84 -15.07 -6.89 15.20
N LYS A 85 -15.10 -5.66 14.68
CA LYS A 85 -16.28 -5.06 14.06
C LYS A 85 -16.29 -5.33 12.57
N LYS A 86 -17.44 -5.73 12.06
CA LYS A 86 -17.70 -5.91 10.64
C LYS A 86 -18.49 -4.74 10.09
N THR A 87 -18.06 -4.19 8.97
CA THR A 87 -18.84 -3.22 8.20
C THR A 87 -18.88 -3.62 6.75
N LYS A 88 -20.01 -3.34 6.08
CA LYS A 88 -20.14 -3.54 4.65
C LYS A 88 -19.58 -2.35 3.90
N LEU A 89 -18.89 -2.62 2.80
CA LEU A 89 -18.43 -1.63 1.84
C LEU A 89 -19.26 -1.77 0.57
N SER A 90 -20.01 -0.72 0.25
CA SER A 90 -20.73 -0.63 -1.03
C SER A 90 -19.72 -0.27 -2.13
N CYS A 91 -19.11 -1.30 -2.69
CA CYS A 91 -18.17 -1.19 -3.81
C CYS A 91 -18.37 -2.40 -4.74
N PRO A 92 -18.61 -2.20 -6.04
CA PRO A 92 -18.92 -3.30 -6.95
C PRO A 92 -17.69 -4.19 -7.24
N LYS A 93 -16.49 -3.60 -7.25
CA LYS A 93 -15.23 -4.28 -7.57
C LYS A 93 -14.05 -3.44 -7.12
N ILE A 94 -13.08 -4.09 -6.48
CA ILE A 94 -11.73 -3.55 -6.28
C ILE A 94 -10.79 -4.38 -7.17
N ASP A 95 -10.21 -3.77 -8.20
CA ASP A 95 -9.29 -4.43 -9.15
C ASP A 95 -7.82 -4.13 -8.86
N SER A 96 -7.55 -3.08 -8.10
CA SER A 96 -6.21 -2.64 -7.71
C SER A 96 -6.27 -1.93 -6.37
N ASN A 97 -5.25 -2.14 -5.56
CA ASN A 97 -5.05 -1.43 -4.30
C ASN A 97 -3.61 -0.93 -4.17
N LEU A 98 -3.29 -0.20 -3.10
CA LEU A 98 -1.95 0.40 -2.95
C LEU A 98 -0.81 -0.62 -2.93
N LEU A 99 -1.05 -1.86 -2.46
CA LEU A 99 -0.04 -2.92 -2.50
C LEU A 99 0.23 -3.37 -3.94
N SER A 100 -0.81 -3.49 -4.77
CA SER A 100 -0.66 -3.89 -6.18
C SER A 100 0.26 -2.96 -6.98
N LEU A 101 0.36 -1.68 -6.58
CA LEU A 101 1.22 -0.70 -7.23
C LEU A 101 2.71 -0.99 -7.12
N PHE A 102 3.14 -1.84 -6.18
CA PHE A 102 4.53 -2.29 -6.13
C PHE A 102 4.87 -3.25 -7.28
N PHE A 103 3.87 -3.95 -7.82
CA PHE A 103 4.05 -5.02 -8.80
C PHE A 103 3.55 -4.66 -10.20
N GLN A 104 2.72 -3.62 -10.31
CA GLN A 104 2.12 -3.23 -11.58
C GLN A 104 2.01 -1.71 -11.72
N GLU A 105 2.51 -1.19 -12.83
CA GLU A 105 2.36 0.21 -13.23
C GLU A 105 0.90 0.54 -13.61
N PRO A 106 0.28 1.57 -13.01
CA PRO A 106 -1.13 1.90 -13.24
C PRO A 106 -1.33 2.75 -14.51
N LYS A 107 -0.82 2.30 -15.67
CA LYS A 107 -0.84 3.07 -16.93
C LYS A 107 -2.24 3.53 -17.35
N ASN A 108 -3.24 2.68 -17.14
CA ASN A 108 -4.62 2.90 -17.56
C ASN A 108 -5.58 3.10 -16.37
N SER A 109 -5.07 3.09 -15.13
CA SER A 109 -5.93 3.24 -13.97
C SER A 109 -6.06 4.71 -13.57
N LYS A 110 -7.31 5.16 -13.40
CA LYS A 110 -7.62 6.52 -12.92
C LYS A 110 -7.64 6.60 -11.40
N GLU A 111 -7.77 5.46 -10.74
CA GLU A 111 -7.88 5.37 -9.30
C GLU A 111 -7.32 4.05 -8.78
N VAL A 112 -7.01 4.03 -7.50
CA VAL A 112 -6.52 2.83 -6.81
C VAL A 112 -7.19 2.79 -5.45
N TYR A 113 -7.57 1.61 -5.00
CA TYR A 113 -8.20 1.48 -3.70
C TYR A 113 -7.18 1.64 -2.57
N CYS A 114 -7.50 2.48 -1.58
CA CYS A 114 -6.71 2.65 -0.36
C CYS A 114 -7.40 1.94 0.80
N ASP A 115 -6.93 0.74 1.14
CA ASP A 115 -7.53 -0.14 2.16
C ASP A 115 -7.69 0.57 3.51
N ASN A 116 -6.67 1.33 3.94
CA ASN A 116 -6.71 2.07 5.19
C ASN A 116 -7.81 3.15 5.21
N GLN A 117 -8.02 3.86 4.09
CA GLN A 117 -9.01 4.94 3.95
C GLN A 117 -10.38 4.47 3.44
N GLN A 118 -10.49 3.18 3.08
CA GLN A 118 -11.71 2.55 2.57
C GLN A 118 -12.34 3.30 1.39
N SER A 119 -11.49 3.82 0.50
CA SER A 119 -11.92 4.64 -0.63
C SER A 119 -10.93 4.57 -1.79
N PHE A 120 -11.42 4.86 -2.98
CA PHE A 120 -10.60 5.04 -4.16
C PHE A 120 -9.89 6.38 -4.15
N ILE A 121 -8.60 6.35 -4.42
CA ILE A 121 -7.75 7.52 -4.52
C ILE A 121 -7.38 7.72 -5.97
N LYS A 122 -7.57 8.94 -6.47
CA LYS A 122 -7.20 9.31 -7.83
C LYS A 122 -5.70 9.13 -8.04
N VAL A 123 -5.37 8.53 -9.18
CA VAL A 123 -4.01 8.42 -9.69
C VAL A 123 -3.81 9.54 -10.71
N SER A 124 -2.74 10.31 -10.54
CA SER A 124 -2.38 11.40 -11.44
C SER A 124 -0.90 11.30 -11.79
N LYS A 125 -0.52 11.67 -13.01
CA LYS A 125 0.89 11.68 -13.41
C LYS A 125 1.54 12.97 -12.94
N ALA A 126 2.67 12.86 -12.23
CA ALA A 126 3.49 13.99 -11.81
C ALA A 126 4.46 14.39 -12.92
N ASP A 127 4.93 15.65 -12.89
CA ASP A 127 5.85 16.20 -13.88
C ASP A 127 7.19 15.44 -13.93
N ASP A 128 7.60 14.84 -12.81
CA ASP A 128 8.82 14.03 -12.72
C ASP A 128 8.61 12.56 -13.16
N GLY A 129 7.49 12.26 -13.81
CA GLY A 129 7.18 10.98 -14.42
C GLY A 129 6.57 9.94 -13.47
N GLY A 130 6.46 10.24 -12.17
CA GLY A 130 5.85 9.34 -11.19
C GLY A 130 4.31 9.36 -11.21
N TYR A 131 3.71 8.34 -10.62
CA TYR A 131 2.27 8.23 -10.40
C TYR A 131 1.94 8.68 -8.96
N GLN A 132 1.27 9.81 -8.84
CA GLN A 132 0.94 10.47 -7.59
C GLN A 132 -0.48 10.14 -7.11
N MET A 133 -0.58 9.77 -5.83
CA MET A 133 -1.82 9.63 -5.08
C MET A 133 -1.83 10.61 -3.92
N LYS A 134 -2.76 11.57 -3.96
CA LYS A 134 -2.96 12.57 -2.90
C LYS A 134 -4.02 12.09 -1.93
N PHE A 135 -3.66 12.02 -0.67
CA PHE A 135 -4.57 11.62 0.41
C PHE A 135 -5.30 12.84 1.00
N PRO A 136 -6.50 12.67 1.57
CA PRO A 136 -7.29 13.79 2.13
C PRO A 136 -6.56 14.62 3.20
N ASN A 137 -5.60 14.01 3.90
CA ASN A 137 -4.78 14.67 4.92
C ASN A 137 -3.62 15.53 4.35
N GLY A 138 -3.54 15.68 3.02
CA GLY A 138 -2.50 16.44 2.33
C GLY A 138 -1.18 15.69 2.13
N ASN A 139 -1.03 14.50 2.71
CA ASN A 139 0.10 13.63 2.39
C ASN A 139 -0.08 13.08 0.96
N TYR A 140 1.03 12.72 0.31
CA TYR A 140 0.95 12.04 -0.97
C TYR A 140 2.08 11.04 -1.14
N ASN A 141 1.81 10.00 -1.92
CA ASN A 141 2.83 9.06 -2.36
C ASN A 141 2.98 9.19 -3.88
N CYS A 142 4.22 9.06 -4.36
CA CYS A 142 4.55 9.05 -5.77
C CYS A 142 5.33 7.77 -6.11
N TYR A 143 4.81 6.97 -7.04
CA TYR A 143 5.37 5.68 -7.42
C TYR A 143 6.06 5.80 -8.77
N TYR A 144 7.28 5.27 -8.88
CA TYR A 144 8.11 5.33 -10.08
C TYR A 144 8.40 3.93 -10.57
N TYR A 145 8.36 3.75 -11.88
CA TYR A 145 8.39 2.44 -12.51
C TYR A 145 9.52 2.33 -13.53
N LYS A 146 10.06 1.12 -13.64
CA LYS A 146 10.93 0.70 -14.74
C LYS A 146 10.37 -0.62 -15.27
N GLU A 147 10.13 -0.69 -16.59
CA GLU A 147 9.60 -1.90 -17.24
C GLU A 147 8.29 -2.42 -16.59
N GLY A 148 7.43 -1.50 -16.11
CA GLY A 148 6.14 -1.85 -15.49
C GLY A 148 6.20 -2.23 -14.01
N ILE A 149 7.39 -2.30 -13.42
CA ILE A 149 7.60 -2.69 -12.01
C ILE A 149 8.06 -1.48 -11.19
N CYS A 150 7.56 -1.35 -9.95
CA CYS A 150 7.90 -0.21 -9.10
C CYS A 150 9.35 -0.30 -8.63
N VAL A 151 10.13 0.75 -8.87
CA VAL A 151 11.55 0.82 -8.44
C VAL A 151 11.77 1.83 -7.32
N LYS A 152 10.84 2.77 -7.15
CA LYS A 152 10.93 3.81 -6.12
C LYS A 152 9.55 4.28 -5.69
N VAL A 153 9.40 4.55 -4.40
CA VAL A 153 8.24 5.26 -3.85
C VAL A 153 8.74 6.47 -3.07
N LYS A 154 8.30 7.67 -3.44
CA LYS A 154 8.49 8.87 -2.63
C LYS A 154 7.24 9.09 -1.79
N MET A 155 7.42 9.17 -0.48
CA MET A 155 6.34 9.45 0.48
C MET A 155 6.59 10.84 1.06
N GLN A 156 5.67 11.76 0.80
CA GLN A 156 5.68 13.08 1.40
C GLN A 156 4.62 13.15 2.48
N HIS A 157 5.10 13.19 3.72
CA HIS A 157 4.30 13.48 4.89
C HIS A 157 4.53 14.92 5.36
N LYS A 158 3.56 15.47 6.09
CA LYS A 158 3.65 16.82 6.68
C LYS A 158 4.95 17.08 7.47
N PHE A 159 5.53 16.05 8.08
CA PHE A 159 6.69 16.16 8.98
C PHE A 159 7.97 15.53 8.45
N TYR A 160 7.90 14.74 7.37
CA TYR A 160 9.06 14.06 6.83
C TYR A 160 8.86 13.67 5.37
N ILE A 161 9.97 13.50 4.67
CA ILE A 161 10.02 12.87 3.35
C ILE A 161 10.79 11.57 3.52
N ALA A 162 10.26 10.51 2.94
CA ALA A 162 10.93 9.21 2.91
C ALA A 162 10.88 8.64 1.50
N GLU A 163 11.94 7.94 1.12
CA GLU A 163 12.01 7.23 -0.15
C GLU A 163 12.23 5.74 0.12
N ILE A 164 11.48 4.91 -0.61
CA ILE A 164 11.75 3.48 -0.74
C ILE A 164 12.45 3.31 -2.06
N ILE A 165 13.63 2.68 -2.03
CA ILE A 165 14.37 2.26 -3.24
C ILE A 165 14.33 0.74 -3.29
N ILE A 166 13.71 0.19 -4.33
CA ILE A 166 13.53 -1.25 -4.49
C ILE A 166 14.65 -1.75 -5.40
N LYS A 167 15.38 -2.74 -4.91
CA LYS A 167 16.46 -3.41 -5.65
C LYS A 167 15.95 -4.79 -6.05
N TYR A 168 16.02 -5.08 -7.35
CA TYR A 168 15.75 -6.38 -7.95
C TYR A 168 17.07 -7.08 -8.28
#